data_AF-A0A3B9AIL4-F1
#
_entry.id   AF-A0A3B9AIL4-F1
#
_cell.length_a   1.000
_cell.length_b   1.000
_cell.length_c   1.000
_cell.angle_alpha   90.00
_cell.angle_beta   90.00
_cell.angle_gamma   90.00
#
_symmetry.space_group_name_H-M   'P 1'
#
loop_
_entity.id
_entity.type
_entity.pdbx_description
1 polymer ?
#
loop_
_entity_poly.entity_id
_entity_poly.type
_entity_poly.pdbx_seq_one_letter_code
_entity_poly.pdbx_strand_id
1 'polypeptide(L)' 'MKTIVAFLLLSFTCSGLTAQDVIRLKNPGFESEPEFGVVPEHWINLGSTSETPPDIQPGFFGVVDKPYEGKTYLGLVVR' A
#
# COMPACT_ATOMS: atom_id res chain seq x y z
N MET A 1 -14.30 -8.99 46.42
CA MET A 1 -13.82 -7.63 46.03
C MET A 1 -12.35 -7.63 45.62
N LYS A 2 -11.41 -8.14 46.43
CA LYS A 2 -9.96 -8.16 46.10
C LYS A 2 -9.61 -8.85 44.77
N THR A 3 -10.27 -9.98 44.46
CA THR A 3 -10.10 -10.71 43.19
C THR A 3 -10.57 -9.94 41.97
N ILE A 4 -11.67 -9.19 42.09
CA ILE A 4 -12.21 -8.35 41.01
C ILE A 4 -11.27 -7.17 40.73
N VAL A 5 -10.74 -6.53 41.77
CA VAL A 5 -9.76 -5.44 41.65
C VAL A 5 -8.47 -5.94 40.98
N ALA A 6 -7.99 -7.14 41.34
CA ALA A 6 -6.82 -7.74 40.70
C ALA A 6 -7.04 -8.03 39.20
N PHE A 7 -8.23 -8.53 38.81
CA PHE A 7 -8.58 -8.76 37.42
C PHE A 7 -8.66 -7.46 36.59
N LEU A 8 -9.24 -6.41 37.17
CA LEU A 8 -9.32 -5.09 36.51
C LEU A 8 -7.94 -4.49 36.30
N LEU A 9 -7.05 -4.57 37.30
CA LEU A 9 -5.66 -4.12 37.18
C LEU A 9 -4.90 -4.89 36.09
N LEU A 10 -5.08 -6.21 36.00
CA LEU A 10 -4.43 -7.05 34.99
C LEU A 10 -4.92 -6.73 33.57
N SER A 11 -6.23 -6.51 33.39
CA SER A 11 -6.79 -6.12 32.10
C SER A 11 -6.28 -4.76 31.61
N PHE A 12 -6.10 -3.80 32.52
CA PHE A 12 -5.59 -2.47 32.19
C PHE A 12 -4.14 -2.52 31.69
N THR A 13 -3.31 -3.38 32.29
CA THR A 13 -1.90 -3.56 31.89
C THR A 13 -1.68 -4.29 30.56
N CYS A 14 -2.69 -5.03 30.05
CA CYS A 14 -2.55 -5.83 28.83
C CYS A 14 -2.90 -5.06 27.54
N SER A 15 -3.47 -3.86 27.66
CA SER A 15 -4.01 -3.07 26.53
C SER A 15 -2.97 -2.61 25.50
N GLY A 16 -1.67 -2.69 25.82
CA GLY A 16 -0.57 -2.24 24.96
C GLY A 16 0.31 -3.36 24.39
N LEU A 17 0.01 -4.64 24.68
CA LEU A 17 0.78 -5.77 24.16
C LEU A 17 0.25 -6.16 22.79
N THR A 18 0.71 -5.48 21.74
CA THR A 18 0.50 -5.94 20.36
C THR A 18 1.64 -6.87 19.98
N ALA A 19 1.32 -8.11 19.62
CA ALA A 19 2.32 -9.06 19.10
C ALA A 19 2.76 -8.74 17.65
N GLN A 20 2.24 -7.65 17.07
CA GLN A 20 2.41 -7.28 15.67
C GLN A 20 2.94 -5.85 15.60
N ASP A 21 4.02 -5.67 14.83
CA ASP A 21 4.51 -4.36 14.44
C ASP A 21 3.79 -3.89 13.17
N VAL A 22 3.47 -2.60 13.08
CA VAL A 22 2.85 -2.02 11.89
C VAL A 22 3.91 -1.75 10.83
N ILE A 23 3.80 -2.44 9.68
CA ILE A 23 4.62 -2.15 8.50
C ILE A 23 4.08 -0.86 7.85
N ARG A 24 4.86 0.22 7.94
CA ARG A 24 4.53 1.49 7.28
C ARG A 24 5.11 1.50 5.87
N LEU A 25 4.25 1.45 4.88
CA LEU A 25 4.64 1.60 3.49
C LEU A 25 4.61 3.07 3.08
N LYS A 26 5.57 3.47 2.23
CA LYS A 26 5.52 4.74 1.53
C LYS A 26 4.80 4.53 0.21
N ASN A 27 3.82 5.39 -0.08
CA ASN A 27 2.99 5.32 -1.29
C ASN A 27 2.34 3.95 -1.53
N PRO A 28 1.58 3.37 -0.57
CA PRO A 28 0.95 2.06 -0.74
C PRO A 28 -0.10 2.00 -1.86
N GLY A 29 -0.64 3.16 -2.28
CA GLY A 29 -1.63 3.29 -3.35
C GLY A 29 -1.04 3.46 -4.75
N PHE A 30 0.28 3.49 -4.90
CA PHE A 30 0.97 3.70 -6.19
C PHE A 30 0.66 5.04 -6.86
N GLU A 31 0.35 6.07 -6.08
CA GLU A 31 -0.04 7.37 -6.61
C GLU A 31 1.14 8.09 -7.27
N SER A 32 0.91 8.63 -8.46
CA SER A 32 1.85 9.48 -9.20
C SER A 32 1.14 10.25 -10.31
N GLU A 33 1.88 11.01 -11.12
CA GLU A 33 1.33 11.63 -12.33
C GLU A 33 1.09 10.55 -13.41
N PRO A 34 -0.04 10.58 -14.14
CA PRO A 34 -0.29 9.65 -15.23
C PRO A 34 0.77 9.71 -16.33
N GLU A 35 1.52 8.62 -16.51
CA GLU A 35 2.62 8.52 -17.45
C GLU A 35 2.90 7.06 -17.82
N PHE A 36 3.46 6.81 -19.01
CA PHE A 36 3.83 5.47 -19.45
C PHE A 36 5.25 5.10 -19.03
N GLY A 37 5.46 3.85 -18.64
CA GLY A 37 6.77 3.31 -18.33
C GLY A 37 7.47 3.95 -17.13
N VAL A 38 6.70 4.51 -16.18
CA VAL A 38 7.21 5.19 -14.99
C VAL A 38 6.89 4.40 -13.73
N VAL A 39 7.89 4.29 -12.85
CA VAL A 39 7.75 3.67 -11.53
C VAL A 39 7.33 4.74 -10.53
N PRO A 40 6.27 4.52 -9.73
CA PRO A 40 5.82 5.51 -8.76
C PRO A 40 6.86 5.71 -7.66
N GLU A 41 6.84 6.89 -7.04
CA GLU A 41 7.80 7.23 -5.99
C GLU A 41 7.78 6.20 -4.85
N HIS A 42 8.98 5.91 -4.34
CA HIS A 42 9.26 4.92 -3.28
C HIS A 42 9.09 3.45 -3.67
N TRP A 43 8.80 3.15 -4.94
CA TRP A 43 8.82 1.81 -5.49
C TRP A 43 10.03 1.58 -6.40
N ILE A 44 10.36 0.31 -6.64
CA ILE A 44 11.45 -0.12 -7.51
C ILE A 44 10.86 -1.15 -8.49
N ASN A 45 11.07 -0.95 -9.79
CA ASN A 45 10.73 -1.97 -10.78
C ASN A 45 11.78 -3.09 -10.74
N LEU A 46 11.33 -4.30 -10.42
CA LEU A 46 12.14 -5.51 -10.37
C LEU A 46 11.91 -6.45 -11.58
N GLY A 47 11.19 -5.98 -12.61
CA GLY A 47 11.00 -6.70 -13.87
C GLY A 47 12.29 -6.82 -14.70
N SER A 48 12.25 -7.69 -15.71
CA SER A 48 13.37 -7.86 -16.65
C SER A 48 13.58 -6.59 -17.48
N THR A 49 14.82 -6.32 -17.91
CA THR A 49 15.12 -5.23 -18.85
C THR A 49 14.51 -5.45 -20.24
N SER A 50 14.08 -6.67 -20.55
CA SER A 50 13.34 -7.01 -21.77
C SER A 50 11.82 -6.79 -21.66
N GLU A 51 11.31 -6.44 -20.48
CA GLU A 51 9.89 -6.18 -20.23
C GLU A 51 9.59 -4.68 -20.28
N THR A 52 8.34 -4.33 -20.55
CA THR A 52 7.92 -2.92 -20.45
C THR A 52 7.72 -2.56 -18.98
N PRO A 53 8.25 -1.42 -18.49
CA PRO A 53 7.98 -0.96 -17.14
C PRO A 53 6.48 -0.73 -16.91
N PRO A 54 6.03 -0.63 -15.65
CA PRO A 54 4.63 -0.29 -15.36
C PRO A 54 4.26 1.11 -15.90
N ASP A 55 2.97 1.31 -16.16
CA ASP A 55 2.38 2.62 -16.43
C ASP A 55 1.66 3.15 -15.19
N ILE A 56 1.49 4.47 -15.11
CA ILE A 56 0.58 5.12 -14.16
C ILE A 56 -0.69 5.52 -14.91
N GLN A 57 -1.80 4.93 -14.50
CA GLN A 57 -3.11 5.05 -15.14
C GLN A 57 -4.10 5.76 -14.20
N PRO A 58 -5.21 6.32 -14.68
CA PRO A 58 -5.67 6.38 -16.07
C PRO A 58 -5.02 7.52 -16.88
N GLY A 59 -4.99 7.38 -18.20
CA GLY A 59 -4.68 8.48 -19.11
C GLY A 59 -3.93 8.03 -20.36
N PHE A 60 -2.71 7.51 -20.18
CA PHE A 60 -1.91 7.07 -21.31
C PHE A 60 -2.54 5.85 -21.99
N PHE A 61 -2.41 5.73 -23.31
CA PHE A 61 -3.10 4.72 -24.14
C PHE A 61 -4.65 4.74 -24.10
N GLY A 62 -5.28 5.80 -23.58
CA GLY A 62 -6.73 5.91 -23.56
C GLY A 62 -7.41 4.99 -22.55
N VAL A 63 -6.69 4.52 -21.54
CA VAL A 63 -7.28 3.78 -20.42
C VAL A 63 -8.09 4.76 -19.55
N VAL A 64 -9.37 4.44 -19.34
CA VAL A 64 -10.33 5.32 -18.65
C VAL A 64 -10.92 4.70 -17.38
N ASP A 65 -10.46 3.52 -16.99
CA ASP A 65 -10.90 2.87 -15.77
C ASP A 65 -10.53 3.74 -14.56
N LYS A 66 -11.45 3.80 -13.60
CA LYS A 66 -11.29 4.63 -12.41
C LYS A 66 -10.45 3.90 -11.36
N PRO A 67 -9.57 4.61 -10.63
CA PRO A 67 -8.89 4.05 -9.46
C PRO A 67 -9.91 3.56 -8.42
N TYR A 68 -9.59 2.47 -7.73
CA TYR A 68 -10.35 2.02 -6.56
C TYR A 68 -10.18 3.00 -5.38
N GLU A 69 -8.96 3.49 -5.20
CA GLU A 69 -8.56 4.48 -4.19
C GLU A 69 -7.71 5.55 -4.86
N GLY A 70 -7.81 6.80 -4.38
CA GLY A 70 -6.97 7.90 -4.85
C GLY A 70 -7.31 8.40 -6.26
N LYS A 71 -6.27 8.74 -7.03
CA LYS A 71 -6.39 9.38 -8.36
C LYS A 71 -5.77 8.55 -9.47
N THR A 72 -4.83 7.68 -9.15
CA THR A 72 -4.10 6.88 -10.13
C THR A 72 -3.93 5.43 -9.64
N TYR A 73 -3.51 4.55 -10.54
CA TYR A 73 -3.21 3.16 -10.24
C TYR A 73 -2.15 2.63 -11.19
N LEU A 74 -1.52 1.53 -10.81
CA LEU A 74 -0.47 0.89 -11.59
C LEU A 74 -1.07 0.06 -12.73
N GLY A 75 -0.64 0.32 -13.96
CA GLY A 75 -0.90 -0.52 -15.12
C GLY A 75 0.26 -1.49 -15.34
N LEU A 76 0.00 -2.79 -15.25
CA LEU A 76 0.99 -3.84 -15.54
C LEU A 76 0.64 -4.53 -16.86
N VAL A 77 1.61 -4.58 -17.77
CA VAL A 77 1.47 -5.29 -19.04
C VAL A 77 2.17 -6.64 -18.95
N VAL A 78 1.43 -7.71 -19.20
CA VAL A 78 1.97 -9.06 -19.43
C VAL A 78 1.99 -9.33 -20.94
N ARG A 79 3.10 -9.86 -21.45
CA ARG A 79 3.26 -10.28 -22.85
C ARG A 79 3.67 -11.74 -22.92
#